data_AF-A0A8S3W5E7-F1
#
_entry.id   AF-A0A8S3W5E7-F1
#
_cell.length_a   1.000
_cell.length_b   1.000
_cell.length_c   1.000
_cell.angle_alpha   90.00
_cell.angle_beta   90.00
_cell.angle_gamma   90.00
#
_symmetry.space_group_name_H-M   'P 1'
#
loop_
_entity.id
_entity.type
_entity.pdbx_description
1 polymer ?
#
loop_
_entity_poly.entity_id
_entity_poly.type
_entity_poly.pdbx_seq_one_letter_code
_entity_poly.pdbx_strand_id
1 'polypeptide(L)'
;MDADTFDEWFVSEVLTALKVEPGNKAIIGDNLSSDISIKTLAQCEENDIKFICLIPNSTHLLQPLDVAYFSSLKTNWRSVLNNWRNTRRGKIATALPKNVFASLLAGKNIIAGSKETGLFPCDVNVPLEKLPDYEKPIEEIRERIEESFKRYIDDIRNIDLGMKQIKKLQISVVAGKSVSVAEMQKFIDQREESKNKPKKKRQRKEDDLRLPKRMMK
;
A
#
# COMPACT_ATOMS: atom_id res chain seq x y z
N MET A 1 -25.95 16.62 -9.47
CA MET A 1 -27.21 15.89 -9.57
C MET A 1 -28.25 16.83 -9.01
N ASP A 2 -29.32 17.09 -9.74
CA ASP A 2 -30.37 17.98 -9.26
C ASP A 2 -31.28 17.21 -8.30
N ALA A 3 -31.98 17.92 -7.40
CA ALA A 3 -32.79 17.29 -6.34
C ALA A 3 -33.87 16.36 -6.91
N ASP A 4 -34.55 16.74 -8.00
CA ASP A 4 -35.56 15.89 -8.63
C ASP A 4 -34.94 14.62 -9.25
N THR A 5 -33.76 14.74 -9.87
CA THR A 5 -33.05 13.56 -10.39
C THR A 5 -32.62 12.62 -9.27
N PHE A 6 -32.22 13.16 -8.13
CA PHE A 6 -31.88 12.37 -6.94
C PHE A 6 -33.11 11.64 -6.40
N ASP A 7 -34.24 12.32 -6.26
CA ASP A 7 -35.50 11.71 -5.80
C ASP A 7 -35.95 10.57 -6.72
N GLU A 8 -35.89 10.76 -8.04
CA GLU A 8 -36.21 9.71 -9.01
C GLU A 8 -35.29 8.50 -8.89
N TRP A 9 -33.98 8.74 -8.83
CA TRP A 9 -32.98 7.68 -8.65
C TRP A 9 -33.15 6.95 -7.32
N PHE A 10 -33.44 7.68 -6.25
CA PHE A 10 -33.65 7.11 -4.92
C PHE A 10 -34.84 6.15 -4.93
N VAL A 11 -35.96 6.56 -5.52
CA VAL A 11 -37.15 5.71 -5.60
C VAL A 11 -36.91 4.53 -6.54
N SER A 12 -36.28 4.75 -7.71
CA SER A 12 -36.12 3.69 -8.71
C SER A 12 -35.12 2.61 -8.28
N GLU A 13 -33.96 3.02 -7.76
CA GLU A 13 -32.87 2.10 -7.45
C GLU A 13 -32.85 1.72 -5.98
N VAL A 14 -32.72 2.72 -5.09
CA VAL A 14 -32.43 2.50 -3.67
C VAL A 14 -33.62 1.91 -2.95
N LEU A 15 -34.79 2.52 -3.09
CA LEU A 15 -36.01 2.07 -2.42
C LEU A 15 -36.46 0.70 -2.93
N THR A 16 -36.39 0.47 -4.24
CA THR A 16 -36.70 -0.83 -4.85
C THR A 16 -35.79 -1.93 -4.30
N ALA A 17 -34.48 -1.68 -4.21
CA ALA A 17 -33.53 -2.65 -3.66
C ALA A 17 -33.81 -2.94 -2.17
N LEU A 18 -34.08 -1.90 -1.37
CA LEU A 18 -34.34 -2.02 0.06
C LEU A 18 -35.69 -2.70 0.38
N LYS A 19 -36.69 -2.58 -0.49
CA LYS A 19 -37.98 -3.26 -0.32
C LYS A 19 -37.87 -4.79 -0.41
N VAL A 20 -36.92 -5.30 -1.20
CA VAL A 20 -36.72 -6.74 -1.39
C VAL A 20 -36.11 -7.40 -0.15
N GLU A 21 -35.27 -6.68 0.60
CA GLU A 21 -34.54 -7.23 1.73
C GLU A 21 -35.34 -7.20 3.04
N PRO A 22 -35.44 -8.31 3.81
CA PRO A 22 -36.13 -8.33 5.09
C PRO A 22 -35.30 -7.68 6.22
N GLY A 23 -35.98 -7.08 7.21
CA GLY A 23 -35.37 -6.56 8.44
C GLY A 23 -35.29 -5.04 8.53
N ASN A 24 -34.67 -4.54 9.61
CA ASN A 24 -34.50 -3.11 9.88
C ASN A 24 -33.49 -2.51 8.90
N LYS A 25 -33.87 -1.43 8.24
CA LYS A 25 -33.09 -0.82 7.17
C LYS A 25 -32.61 0.55 7.58
N ALA A 26 -31.35 0.83 7.25
CA ALA A 26 -30.75 2.14 7.44
C ALA A 26 -29.97 2.54 6.19
N ILE A 27 -30.13 3.79 5.78
CA ILE A 27 -29.36 4.43 4.72
C ILE A 27 -28.44 5.42 5.39
N ILE A 28 -27.16 5.39 5.02
CA ILE A 28 -26.17 6.35 5.48
C ILE A 28 -25.83 7.24 4.30
N GLY A 29 -26.20 8.52 4.40
CA GLY A 29 -25.93 9.56 3.41
C GLY A 29 -24.87 10.55 3.88
N ASP A 30 -24.22 11.21 2.93
CA ASP A 30 -23.44 12.41 3.23
C ASP A 30 -24.40 13.58 3.54
N ASN A 31 -23.96 14.54 4.34
CA ASN A 31 -24.73 15.76 4.64
C ASN A 31 -24.56 16.80 3.51
N LEU A 32 -24.77 16.36 2.27
CA LEU A 32 -24.78 17.27 1.13
C LEU A 32 -26.21 17.79 0.95
N SER A 33 -26.36 19.11 0.91
CA SER A 33 -27.66 19.79 0.84
C SER A 33 -28.50 19.44 -0.40
N SER A 34 -27.92 18.78 -1.40
CA SER A 34 -28.60 18.24 -2.59
C SER A 34 -29.21 16.86 -2.38
N ASP A 35 -28.79 16.13 -1.35
CA ASP A 35 -29.08 14.71 -1.16
C ASP A 35 -30.22 14.49 -0.14
N ILE A 36 -30.73 15.56 0.46
CA ILE A 36 -31.78 15.52 1.48
C ILE A 36 -32.98 16.33 0.97
N SER A 37 -33.83 15.67 0.20
CA SER A 37 -35.15 16.16 -0.20
C SER A 37 -36.20 15.71 0.81
N ILE A 38 -37.20 16.57 1.07
CA ILE A 38 -38.37 16.21 1.89
C ILE A 38 -39.07 14.97 1.31
N LYS A 39 -39.10 14.84 -0.03
CA LYS A 39 -39.72 13.69 -0.70
C LYS A 39 -39.00 12.39 -0.36
N THR A 40 -37.67 12.37 -0.44
CA THR A 40 -36.85 11.21 -0.06
C THR A 40 -37.05 10.84 1.41
N LEU A 41 -37.08 11.81 2.33
CA LEU A 41 -37.31 11.55 3.76
C LEU A 41 -38.71 10.97 4.03
N ALA A 42 -39.74 11.51 3.39
CA ALA A 42 -41.11 10.99 3.51
C ALA A 42 -41.21 9.54 3.00
N GLN A 43 -40.53 9.22 1.89
CA GLN A 43 -40.45 7.85 1.38
C GLN A 43 -39.69 6.91 2.32
N CYS A 44 -38.65 7.39 3.00
CA CYS A 44 -37.95 6.60 4.01
C CYS A 44 -38.85 6.28 5.20
N GLU A 45 -39.58 7.29 5.72
CA GLU A 45 -40.50 7.15 6.85
C GLU A 45 -41.65 6.18 6.54
N GLU A 46 -42.26 6.30 5.36
CA GLU A 46 -43.35 5.43 4.90
C GLU A 46 -42.93 3.94 4.82
N ASN A 47 -41.64 3.66 4.59
CA ASN A 47 -41.11 2.32 4.41
C ASN A 47 -40.31 1.80 5.63
N ASP A 48 -40.37 2.48 6.78
CA ASP A 48 -39.61 2.16 8.00
C ASP A 48 -38.09 2.06 7.75
N ILE A 49 -37.56 2.97 6.93
CA ILE A 49 -36.15 3.08 6.61
C ILE A 49 -35.56 4.26 7.39
N LYS A 50 -34.51 4.01 8.17
CA LYS A 50 -33.81 5.07 8.90
C LYS A 50 -32.80 5.77 7.99
N PHE A 51 -32.99 7.05 7.73
CA PHE A 51 -32.00 7.87 7.04
C PHE A 51 -31.05 8.51 8.05
N ILE A 52 -29.75 8.23 7.94
CA ILE A 52 -28.70 8.70 8.86
C ILE A 52 -27.71 9.54 8.06
N CYS A 53 -27.48 10.77 8.49
CA CYS A 53 -26.46 11.63 7.89
C CYS A 53 -25.15 11.49 8.65
N LEU A 54 -24.04 11.45 7.92
CA LEU A 54 -22.71 11.53 8.53
C LEU A 54 -22.44 12.90 9.13
N ILE A 55 -21.56 12.93 10.14
CA ILE A 55 -21.08 14.18 10.76
C ILE A 55 -20.36 15.00 9.66
N PRO A 56 -20.52 16.33 9.60
CA PRO A 56 -19.81 17.14 8.62
C PRO A 56 -18.29 16.93 8.67
N ASN A 57 -17.65 16.90 7.49
CA ASN A 57 -16.21 16.68 7.30
C ASN A 57 -15.68 15.32 7.81
N SER A 58 -16.54 14.36 8.12
CA SER A 58 -16.14 13.03 8.62
C SER A 58 -16.11 11.93 7.56
N THR A 59 -16.39 12.25 6.29
CA THR A 59 -16.39 11.33 5.15
C THR A 59 -15.14 10.44 5.10
N HIS A 60 -13.96 11.03 5.31
CA HIS A 60 -12.68 10.32 5.33
C HIS A 60 -12.51 9.32 6.47
N LEU A 61 -13.37 9.36 7.49
CA LEU A 61 -13.36 8.46 8.66
C LEU A 61 -14.51 7.47 8.64
N LEU A 62 -15.71 7.93 8.28
CA LEU A 62 -16.95 7.17 8.45
C LEU A 62 -17.53 6.62 7.15
N GLN A 63 -17.14 7.13 5.97
CA GLN A 63 -17.71 6.69 4.69
C GLN A 63 -16.89 5.52 4.10
N PRO A 64 -17.42 4.28 4.08
CA PRO A 64 -16.65 3.10 3.65
C PRO A 64 -16.19 3.19 2.21
N LEU A 65 -17.00 3.86 1.38
CA LEU A 65 -16.75 4.05 -0.03
C LEU A 65 -15.49 4.91 -0.26
N ASP A 66 -15.31 5.98 0.52
CA ASP A 66 -14.12 6.83 0.47
C ASP A 66 -12.90 6.16 1.09
N VAL A 67 -13.07 5.50 2.22
CA VAL A 67 -11.96 4.86 2.95
C VAL A 67 -11.32 3.72 2.15
N ALA A 68 -12.12 2.82 1.56
CA ALA A 68 -11.58 1.60 0.96
C ALA A 68 -11.81 1.50 -0.56
N TYR A 69 -13.03 1.82 -1.02
CA TYR A 69 -13.43 1.50 -2.39
C TYR A 69 -12.81 2.46 -3.41
N PHE A 70 -12.98 3.78 -3.24
CA PHE A 70 -12.51 4.76 -4.21
C PHE A 70 -10.99 4.82 -4.31
N SER A 71 -10.27 4.60 -3.21
CA SER A 71 -8.80 4.49 -3.24
C SER A 71 -8.34 3.34 -4.14
N SER A 72 -8.95 2.16 -3.95
CA SER A 72 -8.66 0.96 -4.73
C SER A 72 -9.04 1.13 -6.20
N LEU A 73 -10.22 1.71 -6.45
CA LEU A 73 -10.71 2.02 -7.79
C LEU A 73 -9.75 2.97 -8.52
N LYS A 74 -9.32 4.06 -7.88
CA LYS A 74 -8.38 5.03 -8.45
C LYS A 74 -7.04 4.38 -8.80
N THR A 75 -6.52 3.50 -7.94
CA THR A 75 -5.26 2.78 -8.17
C THR A 75 -5.37 1.82 -9.35
N ASN A 76 -6.42 0.99 -9.37
CA ASN A 76 -6.66 0.06 -10.48
C ASN A 76 -6.93 0.80 -11.79
N TRP A 77 -7.69 1.90 -11.74
CA TRP A 77 -7.95 2.76 -12.89
C TRP A 77 -6.66 3.32 -13.49
N ARG A 78 -5.76 3.83 -12.66
CA ARG A 78 -4.44 4.30 -13.11
C ARG A 78 -3.63 3.19 -13.78
N SER A 79 -3.65 1.98 -13.20
CA SER A 79 -2.97 0.82 -13.82
C SER A 79 -3.56 0.47 -15.18
N VAL A 80 -4.90 0.46 -15.30
CA VAL A 80 -5.58 0.18 -16.57
C VAL A 80 -5.24 1.23 -17.62
N LEU A 81 -5.28 2.52 -17.26
CA LEU A 81 -4.91 3.60 -18.18
C LEU A 81 -3.46 3.51 -18.63
N ASN A 82 -2.54 3.19 -17.72
CA ASN A 82 -1.12 3.05 -18.06
C ASN A 82 -0.89 1.87 -19.02
N ASN A 83 -1.54 0.73 -18.75
CA ASN A 83 -1.49 -0.44 -19.61
C ASN A 83 -2.10 -0.15 -20.99
N TRP A 84 -3.26 0.51 -21.04
CA TRP A 84 -3.90 0.91 -22.29
C TRP A 84 -3.00 1.78 -23.14
N ARG A 85 -2.40 2.83 -22.56
CA ARG A 85 -1.48 3.74 -23.25
C ARG A 85 -0.27 3.03 -23.85
N ASN A 86 0.17 1.93 -23.26
CA ASN A 86 1.29 1.14 -23.76
C ASN A 86 0.91 0.21 -24.93
N THR A 87 -0.38 -0.05 -25.17
CA THR A 87 -0.84 -0.87 -26.31
C THR A 87 -0.79 -0.11 -27.63
N ARG A 88 -0.67 -0.84 -28.75
CA ARG A 88 -0.72 -0.23 -30.10
C ARG A 88 -2.02 0.53 -30.34
N ARG A 89 -3.13 0.02 -29.81
CA ARG A 89 -4.46 0.62 -29.95
C ARG A 89 -4.61 1.87 -29.07
N GLY A 90 -4.12 1.87 -27.83
CA GLY A 90 -4.16 3.05 -26.95
C GLY A 90 -3.15 4.15 -27.28
N LYS A 91 -2.14 3.86 -28.10
CA LYS A 91 -1.28 4.90 -28.71
C LYS A 91 -1.99 5.68 -29.81
N ILE A 92 -3.03 5.10 -30.43
CA ILE A 92 -3.80 5.67 -31.54
C ILE A 92 -5.14 6.21 -31.06
N ALA A 93 -5.82 5.47 -30.18
CA ALA A 93 -7.11 5.80 -29.62
C ALA A 93 -6.97 6.33 -28.19
N THR A 94 -7.42 7.55 -27.97
CA THR A 94 -7.44 8.22 -26.67
C THR A 94 -8.51 7.68 -25.72
N ALA A 95 -9.58 7.08 -26.26
CA ALA A 95 -10.69 6.57 -25.47
C ALA A 95 -10.54 5.09 -25.11
N LEU A 96 -10.77 4.78 -23.83
CA LEU A 96 -10.85 3.41 -23.32
C LEU A 96 -12.24 2.82 -23.62
N PRO A 97 -12.34 1.54 -24.02
CA PRO A 97 -13.62 0.85 -24.14
C PRO A 97 -14.41 0.81 -22.82
N LYS A 98 -15.73 1.06 -22.89
CA LYS A 98 -16.63 1.15 -21.71
C LYS A 98 -16.67 -0.14 -20.87
N ASN A 99 -16.57 -1.31 -21.51
CA ASN A 99 -16.59 -2.61 -20.83
C ASN A 99 -15.41 -2.81 -19.86
N VAL A 100 -14.28 -2.14 -20.11
CA VAL A 100 -13.12 -2.19 -19.21
C VAL A 100 -13.42 -1.47 -17.90
N PHE A 101 -14.14 -0.35 -17.96
CA PHE A 101 -14.55 0.38 -16.75
C PHE A 101 -15.48 -0.46 -15.87
N ALA A 102 -16.46 -1.16 -16.46
CA ALA A 102 -17.39 -2.01 -15.71
C ALA A 102 -16.65 -3.09 -14.90
N SER A 103 -15.58 -3.67 -15.44
CA SER A 103 -14.78 -4.68 -14.73
C SER A 103 -14.07 -4.16 -13.48
N LEU A 104 -13.83 -2.84 -13.39
CA LEU A 104 -13.17 -2.22 -12.24
C LEU A 104 -14.10 -1.99 -11.06
N LEU A 105 -15.42 -1.98 -11.31
CA LEU A 105 -16.42 -1.73 -10.28
C LEU A 105 -16.64 -2.92 -9.34
N ALA A 106 -16.17 -4.13 -9.71
CA ALA A 106 -16.35 -5.38 -8.96
C ALA A 106 -15.49 -5.51 -7.69
N GLY A 107 -15.12 -4.39 -7.06
CA GLY A 107 -14.22 -4.35 -5.91
C GLY A 107 -14.82 -4.98 -4.64
N LYS A 108 -14.12 -5.97 -4.07
CA LYS A 108 -14.48 -6.65 -2.81
C LYS A 108 -14.13 -5.85 -1.54
N ASN A 109 -13.57 -4.64 -1.70
CA ASN A 109 -12.96 -3.89 -0.61
C ASN A 109 -13.98 -3.16 0.28
N ILE A 110 -15.26 -3.22 -0.08
CA ILE A 110 -16.34 -2.55 0.67
C ILE A 110 -16.47 -3.15 2.08
N ILE A 111 -16.39 -4.48 2.23
CA ILE A 111 -16.49 -5.15 3.53
C ILE A 111 -15.35 -4.72 4.46
N ALA A 112 -14.13 -4.63 3.93
CA ALA A 112 -12.98 -4.14 4.68
C ALA A 112 -13.14 -2.65 5.06
N GLY A 113 -13.67 -1.83 4.15
CA GLY A 113 -13.99 -0.43 4.43
C GLY A 113 -15.05 -0.25 5.51
N SER A 114 -16.09 -1.07 5.51
CA SER A 114 -17.13 -1.04 6.55
C SER A 114 -16.58 -1.40 7.93
N LYS A 115 -15.59 -2.31 7.98
CA LYS A 115 -14.88 -2.62 9.21
C LYS A 115 -13.99 -1.47 9.66
N GLU A 116 -13.26 -0.85 8.73
CA GLU A 116 -12.35 0.27 9.05
C GLU A 116 -13.06 1.57 9.42
N THR A 117 -14.31 1.74 9.05
CA THR A 117 -15.14 2.88 9.46
C THR A 117 -15.85 2.62 10.79
N GLY A 118 -15.80 1.39 11.30
CA GLY A 118 -16.56 0.98 12.49
C GLY A 118 -18.08 0.92 12.27
N LEU A 119 -18.55 0.92 11.01
CA LEU A 119 -19.98 0.82 10.70
C LEU A 119 -20.47 -0.63 10.79
N PHE A 120 -19.65 -1.58 10.34
CA PHE A 120 -20.00 -3.00 10.41
C PHE A 120 -18.77 -3.90 10.63
N PRO A 121 -18.69 -4.63 11.75
CA PRO A 121 -19.54 -4.52 12.95
C PRO A 121 -19.54 -3.10 13.54
N CYS A 122 -20.62 -2.69 14.19
CA CYS A 122 -20.74 -1.36 14.77
C CYS A 122 -19.77 -1.21 15.96
N ASP A 123 -18.72 -0.41 15.78
CA ASP A 123 -17.70 -0.13 16.79
C ASP A 123 -17.26 1.33 16.69
N VAL A 124 -17.56 2.09 17.75
CA VAL A 124 -17.27 3.53 17.82
C VAL A 124 -15.78 3.78 18.09
N ASN A 125 -15.05 2.82 18.65
CA ASN A 125 -13.64 3.01 18.98
C ASN A 125 -12.77 3.12 17.73
N VAL A 126 -13.12 2.39 16.66
CA VAL A 126 -12.38 2.38 15.39
C VAL A 126 -12.18 3.79 14.80
N PRO A 127 -13.23 4.61 14.60
CA PRO A 127 -13.04 5.99 14.16
C PRO A 127 -12.44 6.89 15.25
N LEU A 128 -12.73 6.65 16.54
CA LEU A 128 -12.18 7.47 17.63
C LEU A 128 -10.65 7.36 17.72
N GLU A 129 -10.09 6.16 17.59
CA GLU A 129 -8.63 5.93 17.57
C GLU A 129 -7.92 6.65 16.42
N LYS A 130 -8.65 7.07 15.38
CA LYS A 130 -8.08 7.81 14.24
C LYS A 130 -8.06 9.32 14.46
N LEU A 131 -8.73 9.83 15.51
CA LEU A 131 -8.74 11.25 15.84
C LEU A 131 -7.42 11.68 16.49
N PRO A 132 -6.93 12.90 16.20
CA PRO A 132 -5.67 13.40 16.73
C PRO A 132 -5.69 13.61 18.25
N ASP A 133 -6.87 13.92 18.81
CA ASP A 133 -7.07 14.19 20.23
C ASP A 133 -7.39 12.93 21.06
N TYR A 134 -7.40 11.76 20.42
CA TYR A 134 -7.55 10.50 21.14
C TYR A 134 -6.21 10.18 21.81
N GLU A 135 -6.14 10.40 23.13
CA GLU A 135 -4.97 10.12 23.96
C GLU A 135 -4.62 8.63 23.88
N LYS A 136 -3.78 8.28 22.92
CA LYS A 136 -3.15 6.97 22.89
C LYS A 136 -2.09 6.94 23.99
N PRO A 137 -1.96 5.84 24.73
CA PRO A 137 -0.84 5.64 25.64
C PRO A 137 0.47 5.95 24.91
N ILE A 138 1.35 6.75 25.52
CA ILE A 138 2.63 7.17 24.92
C ILE A 138 3.48 5.95 24.51
N GLU A 139 3.33 4.87 25.27
CA GLU A 139 3.93 3.56 25.07
C GLU A 139 3.52 2.94 23.72
N GLU A 140 2.25 3.00 23.34
CA GLU A 140 1.75 2.48 22.06
C GLU A 140 2.26 3.31 20.87
N ILE A 141 2.31 4.64 21.03
CA ILE A 141 2.86 5.54 20.00
C ILE A 141 4.33 5.20 19.77
N ARG A 142 5.09 5.02 20.86
CA ARG A 142 6.51 4.70 20.82
C ARG A 142 6.77 3.35 20.17
N GLU A 143 6.05 2.30 20.54
CA GLU A 143 6.18 0.97 19.93
C GLU A 143 5.91 1.02 18.42
N ARG A 144 4.85 1.70 17.99
CA ARG A 144 4.46 1.79 16.58
C ARG A 144 5.47 2.57 15.74
N ILE A 145 6.06 3.62 16.32
CA ILE A 145 7.20 4.34 15.74
C ILE A 145 8.41 3.40 15.63
N GLU A 146 8.79 2.73 16.72
CA GLU A 146 9.93 1.81 16.75
C GLU A 146 9.80 0.68 15.72
N GLU A 147 8.61 0.10 15.56
CA GLU A 147 8.32 -0.90 14.52
C GLU A 147 8.47 -0.34 13.11
N SER A 148 7.92 0.85 12.86
CA SER A 148 8.00 1.50 11.54
C SER A 148 9.45 1.83 11.17
N PHE A 149 10.24 2.31 12.14
CA PHE A 149 11.68 2.55 11.98
C PHE A 149 12.45 1.24 11.72
N LYS A 150 12.15 0.16 12.46
CA LYS A 150 12.77 -1.15 12.22
C LYS A 150 12.49 -1.66 10.80
N ARG A 151 11.23 -1.61 10.36
CA ARG A 151 10.83 -1.99 8.99
C ARG A 151 11.55 -1.16 7.95
N TYR A 152 11.60 0.16 8.13
CA TYR A 152 12.31 1.05 7.22
C TYR A 152 13.81 0.74 7.13
N ILE A 153 14.46 0.47 8.26
CA ILE A 153 15.88 0.09 8.29
C ILE A 153 16.10 -1.27 7.64
N ASP A 154 15.23 -2.24 7.87
CA ASP A 154 15.32 -3.56 7.24
C ASP A 154 15.06 -3.47 5.73
N ASP A 155 14.13 -2.63 5.29
CA ASP A 155 13.91 -2.34 3.87
C ASP A 155 15.16 -1.70 3.27
N ILE A 156 15.81 -0.72 3.91
CA ILE A 156 17.09 -0.16 3.44
C ILE A 156 18.18 -1.24 3.36
N ARG A 157 18.27 -2.11 4.36
CA ARG A 157 19.28 -3.19 4.38
C ARG A 157 19.02 -4.25 3.29
N ASN A 158 17.77 -4.46 2.93
CA ASN A 158 17.34 -5.45 1.94
C ASN A 158 17.20 -4.86 0.53
N ILE A 159 17.20 -3.53 0.37
CA ILE A 159 17.44 -2.87 -0.92
C ILE A 159 18.92 -3.12 -1.25
N ASP A 160 19.17 -4.25 -1.88
CA ASP A 160 20.40 -4.54 -2.62
C ASP A 160 20.43 -3.59 -3.83
N LEU A 161 20.75 -2.31 -3.56
CA LEU A 161 21.34 -1.45 -4.58
C LEU A 161 22.62 -2.20 -4.95
N GLY A 162 22.60 -2.91 -6.08
CA GLY A 162 23.74 -3.59 -6.69
C GLY A 162 24.91 -2.67 -7.04
N MET A 163 25.15 -1.62 -6.27
CA MET A 163 26.43 -0.97 -6.07
C MET A 163 27.42 -2.03 -5.59
N LYS A 164 28.07 -2.70 -6.55
CA LYS A 164 29.35 -3.34 -6.34
C LYS A 164 30.20 -2.37 -5.51
N GLN A 165 30.51 -2.74 -4.27
CA GLN A 165 31.48 -2.01 -3.47
C GLN A 165 32.76 -1.91 -4.31
N ILE A 166 33.04 -0.75 -4.88
CA ILE A 166 34.31 -0.48 -5.53
C ILE A 166 35.30 -0.48 -4.37
N LYS A 167 35.97 -1.62 -4.15
CA LYS A 167 37.05 -1.71 -3.17
C LYS A 167 38.11 -0.70 -3.59
N LYS A 168 38.16 0.43 -2.88
CA LYS A 168 39.16 1.48 -3.09
C LYS A 168 40.53 0.81 -2.97
N LEU A 169 41.37 0.96 -4.00
CA LEU A 169 42.72 0.40 -4.02
C LEU A 169 43.54 1.02 -2.88
N GLN A 170 43.75 0.27 -1.81
CA GLN A 170 44.71 0.65 -0.77
C GLN A 170 46.11 0.18 -1.19
N ILE A 171 47.00 1.15 -1.41
CA ILE A 171 48.43 0.93 -1.59
C ILE A 171 49.06 0.95 -0.21
N SER A 172 49.80 -0.10 0.16
CA SER A 172 50.58 -0.12 1.39
C SER A 172 51.90 0.62 1.12
N VAL A 173 51.98 1.86 1.58
CA VAL A 173 53.20 2.67 1.52
C VAL A 173 53.76 2.76 2.93
N VAL A 174 55.05 2.45 3.11
CA VAL A 174 55.74 2.67 4.38
C VAL A 174 55.93 4.17 4.59
N ALA A 175 55.60 4.68 5.78
CA ALA A 175 55.71 6.09 6.11
C ALA A 175 57.11 6.64 5.78
N GLY A 176 57.17 7.81 5.13
CA GLY A 176 58.43 8.51 4.81
C GLY A 176 59.06 8.20 3.44
N LYS A 177 58.49 7.30 2.63
CA LYS A 177 58.91 7.10 1.23
C LYS A 177 58.00 7.84 0.24
N SER A 178 58.59 8.62 -0.66
CA SER A 178 57.89 9.20 -1.81
C SER A 178 57.62 8.12 -2.86
N VAL A 179 56.40 8.05 -3.37
CA VAL A 179 56.00 7.11 -4.43
C VAL A 179 55.96 7.85 -5.76
N SER A 180 56.68 7.35 -6.75
CA SER A 180 56.67 7.90 -8.12
C SER A 180 55.57 7.28 -8.99
N VAL A 181 55.16 7.99 -10.04
CA VAL A 181 54.13 7.53 -10.99
C VAL A 181 54.52 6.21 -11.66
N ALA A 182 55.81 6.04 -11.97
CA ALA A 182 56.33 4.82 -12.59
C ALA A 182 56.26 3.60 -11.65
N GLU A 183 56.45 3.79 -10.35
CA GLU A 183 56.29 2.72 -9.35
C GLU A 183 54.81 2.35 -9.18
N MET A 184 53.91 3.34 -9.22
CA MET A 184 52.48 3.12 -9.14
C MET A 184 51.97 2.28 -10.32
N GLN A 185 52.46 2.53 -11.53
CA GLN A 185 52.09 1.75 -12.71
C GLN A 185 52.57 0.30 -12.62
N LYS A 186 53.82 0.07 -12.17
CA LYS A 186 54.36 -1.29 -11.94
C LYS A 186 53.52 -2.10 -10.95
N PHE A 187 52.99 -1.46 -9.91
CA PHE A 187 52.10 -2.12 -8.93
C PHE A 187 50.74 -2.51 -9.54
N ILE A 188 50.22 -1.72 -10.47
CA ILE A 188 48.98 -2.03 -11.19
C ILE A 188 49.22 -3.21 -12.14
N ASP A 189 50.30 -3.16 -12.91
CA ASP A 189 50.63 -4.17 -13.92
C ASP A 189 50.92 -5.55 -13.28
N GLN A 190 51.72 -5.60 -12.20
CA GLN A 190 51.99 -6.83 -11.45
C GLN A 190 50.71 -7.45 -10.84
N ARG A 191 49.70 -6.62 -10.54
CA ARG A 191 48.44 -7.08 -9.96
C ARG A 191 47.46 -7.60 -11.02
N GLU A 192 47.45 -7.00 -12.21
CA GLU A 192 46.71 -7.51 -13.36
C GLU A 192 47.30 -8.85 -13.85
N GLU A 193 48.63 -8.99 -13.85
CA GLU A 193 49.30 -10.27 -14.15
C GLU A 193 48.98 -11.37 -13.11
N SER A 194 48.83 -11.03 -11.84
CA SER A 194 48.48 -12.00 -10.79
C SER A 194 46.99 -12.37 -10.77
N LYS A 195 46.10 -11.52 -11.31
CA LYS A 195 44.69 -11.90 -11.58
C LYS A 195 44.54 -12.84 -12.79
N ASN A 196 45.40 -12.71 -13.80
CA ASN A 196 45.37 -13.54 -15.01
C ASN A 196 46.06 -14.90 -14.89
N LYS A 197 46.70 -15.22 -13.75
CA LYS A 197 47.20 -16.58 -13.51
C LYS A 197 46.03 -17.54 -13.20
N PRO A 198 45.96 -18.70 -13.87
CA PRO A 198 44.90 -19.68 -13.62
C PRO A 198 44.97 -20.17 -12.16
N LYS A 199 43.82 -20.12 -11.47
CA LYS A 199 43.69 -20.62 -10.09
C LYS A 199 44.09 -22.10 -10.06
N LYS A 200 45.18 -22.46 -9.37
CA LYS A 200 45.49 -23.86 -9.05
C LYS A 200 44.28 -24.46 -8.33
N LYS A 201 43.68 -25.51 -8.90
CA LYS A 201 42.62 -26.30 -8.26
C LYS A 201 43.13 -26.74 -6.88
N ARG A 202 42.47 -26.27 -5.82
CA ARG A 202 42.61 -26.85 -4.47
C ARG A 202 42.08 -28.29 -4.56
N GLN A 203 42.97 -29.28 -4.46
CA GLN A 203 42.58 -30.64 -4.10
C GLN A 203 41.94 -30.58 -2.71
N ARG A 204 40.64 -30.88 -2.61
CA ARG A 204 40.00 -31.21 -1.34
C ARG A 204 40.66 -32.50 -0.85
N LYS A 205 41.43 -32.43 0.24
CA LYS A 205 41.69 -33.62 1.04
C LYS A 205 40.40 -33.95 1.78
N GLU A 206 39.80 -35.08 1.43
CA GLU A 206 38.87 -35.79 2.31
C GLU A 206 39.64 -36.12 3.59
N ASP A 207 39.44 -35.35 4.65
CA ASP A 207 39.75 -35.72 6.04
C ASP A 207 39.38 -34.52 6.93
N ASP A 208 38.09 -34.31 7.14
CA ASP A 208 37.59 -33.68 8.37
C ASP A 208 36.08 -33.93 8.50
N LEU A 209 35.71 -35.21 8.52
CA LEU A 209 34.48 -35.68 9.14
C LEU A 209 34.83 -36.19 10.54
N ARG A 210 35.17 -35.28 11.46
CA ARG A 210 35.24 -35.60 12.89
C ARG A 210 34.21 -34.76 13.65
N LEU A 211 33.04 -35.37 13.83
CA LEU A 211 32.10 -35.01 14.89
C LEU A 211 32.85 -34.90 16.22
N PRO A 212 32.69 -33.83 17.01
CA PRO A 212 33.27 -33.78 18.35
C PRO A 212 32.51 -34.76 19.25
N LYS A 213 33.11 -35.91 19.56
CA LYS A 213 32.64 -36.82 20.61
C LYS A 213 33.10 -36.29 21.98
N ARG A 214 32.10 -35.80 22.73
CA ARG A 214 31.91 -35.83 24.20
C ARG A 214 33.07 -35.46 25.12
N MET A 215 32.79 -34.54 26.05
CA MET A 215 32.98 -34.85 27.48
C MET A 215 31.79 -34.29 28.29
N MET A 216 30.92 -35.20 28.75
CA MET A 216 30.20 -35.05 30.01
C MET A 216 31.20 -35.30 31.13
N LYS A 217 31.25 -34.40 32.09
CA LYS A 217 31.23 -34.71 33.52
C LYS A 217 30.49 -33.58 34.22
#